data_AF-A0A0D6L755-F1
#
_entry.id   AF-A0A0D6L755-F1
#
_cell.length_a   1.000
_cell.length_b   1.000
_cell.length_c   1.000
_cell.angle_alpha   90.00
_cell.angle_beta   90.00
_cell.angle_gamma   90.00
#
_symmetry.space_group_name_H-M   'P 1'
#
loop_
_entity.id
_entity.type
_entity.pdbx_description
1 polymer ?
#
loop_
_entity_poly.entity_id
_entity_poly.type
_entity_poly.pdbx_seq_one_letter_code
_entity_poly.pdbx_strand_id
1 'polypeptide(L)'
;MSKVVLIKLHQQSFTEDYKKSMDKTLKLFKHSEGLWRIRGRLGLSTLEDSTKFPIYISPKSEIADLILREAHGRFHSGVAHTMATAIQCLTILVSRNARLARTKSPTM
;
A
#
# COMPACT_ATOMS: atom_id res chain seq x y z
N MET A 1 -11.88 -2.49 -12.07
CA MET A 1 -11.33 -3.71 -12.72
C MET A 1 -9.85 -3.59 -13.07
N SER A 2 -9.35 -2.51 -13.67
CA SER A 2 -7.94 -2.37 -14.11
C SER A 2 -6.88 -2.37 -13.00
N LYS A 3 -7.10 -1.66 -11.88
CA LYS A 3 -6.09 -1.54 -10.79
C LYS A 3 -5.76 -2.88 -10.10
N VAL A 4 -6.76 -3.72 -9.86
CA VAL A 4 -6.57 -5.02 -9.18
C VAL A 4 -5.68 -5.96 -10.00
N VAL A 5 -5.77 -5.91 -11.33
CA VAL A 5 -4.92 -6.73 -12.21
C VAL A 5 -3.46 -6.31 -12.11
N LEU A 6 -3.16 -5.00 -12.11
CA LEU A 6 -1.80 -4.49 -11.93
C LEU A 6 -1.22 -4.89 -10.56
N ILE A 7 -2.03 -4.84 -9.52
CA ILE A 7 -1.62 -5.29 -8.18
C ILE A 7 -1.32 -6.79 -8.18
N LYS A 8 -2.16 -7.62 -8.80
CA LYS A 8 -1.92 -9.06 -8.90
C LYS A 8 -0.60 -9.34 -9.61
N LEU A 9 -0.33 -8.68 -10.73
CA LEU A 9 0.92 -8.79 -11.47
C LEU A 9 2.13 -8.39 -10.60
N HIS A 10 2.05 -7.26 -9.90
CA HIS A 10 3.08 -6.83 -8.95
C HIS A 10 3.37 -7.89 -7.87
N GLN A 11 2.32 -8.49 -7.33
CA GLN A 11 2.42 -9.50 -6.28
C GLN A 11 2.93 -10.87 -6.77
N GLN A 12 2.85 -11.15 -8.08
CA GLN A 12 3.41 -12.39 -8.65
C GLN A 12 4.94 -12.45 -8.51
N SER A 13 5.60 -11.29 -8.47
CA SER A 13 7.05 -11.18 -8.29
C SER A 13 7.51 -11.46 -6.85
N PHE A 14 6.61 -11.71 -5.91
CA PHE A 14 6.98 -12.01 -4.52
C PHE A 14 7.54 -13.43 -4.40
N THR A 15 8.82 -13.51 -4.07
CA THR A 15 9.48 -14.78 -3.73
C THR A 15 9.01 -15.32 -2.38
N GLU A 16 9.21 -16.60 -2.12
CA GLU A 16 8.87 -17.23 -0.84
C GLU A 16 9.70 -16.65 0.31
N ASP A 17 10.99 -16.40 0.10
CA ASP A 17 11.87 -15.78 1.11
C ASP A 17 11.42 -14.35 1.44
N TYR A 18 10.98 -13.61 0.42
CA TYR A 18 10.37 -12.31 0.62
C TYR A 18 9.14 -12.47 1.52
N LYS A 19 8.17 -13.32 1.16
CA LYS A 19 6.95 -13.55 1.97
C LYS A 19 7.25 -13.92 3.42
N LYS A 20 8.19 -14.85 3.65
CA LYS A 20 8.63 -15.27 4.99
C LYS A 20 9.22 -14.13 5.80
N SER A 21 9.99 -13.24 5.16
CA SER A 21 10.57 -12.08 5.86
C SER A 21 9.51 -11.12 6.41
N MET A 22 8.35 -11.00 5.73
CA MET A 22 7.24 -10.15 6.21
C MET A 22 6.29 -10.86 7.16
N ASP A 23 6.25 -12.19 7.19
CA ASP A 23 5.30 -12.95 8.03
C ASP A 23 5.37 -12.55 9.51
N LYS A 24 6.59 -12.39 10.04
CA LYS A 24 6.84 -12.01 11.44
C LYS A 24 6.27 -10.63 11.83
N THR A 25 6.12 -9.71 10.86
CA THR A 25 5.76 -8.31 11.15
C THR A 25 4.38 -7.93 10.65
N LEU A 26 4.01 -8.41 9.47
CA LEU A 26 2.79 -8.02 8.75
C LEU A 26 1.75 -9.15 8.70
N LYS A 27 2.11 -10.39 9.06
CA LYS A 27 1.22 -11.56 9.02
C LYS A 27 0.51 -11.63 7.67
N LEU A 28 1.29 -11.72 6.60
CA LEU A 28 0.78 -11.77 5.23
C LEU A 28 -0.08 -13.03 5.05
N PHE A 29 -1.21 -12.87 4.40
CA PHE A 29 -2.05 -14.00 4.03
C PHE A 29 -2.68 -13.78 2.65
N LYS A 30 -2.99 -14.87 1.97
CA LYS A 30 -3.64 -14.83 0.67
C LYS A 30 -5.15 -14.79 0.86
N HIS A 31 -5.80 -13.76 0.32
CA HIS A 31 -7.25 -13.60 0.37
C HIS A 31 -7.94 -14.44 -0.72
N SER A 32 -9.27 -14.62 -0.61
CA SER A 32 -10.08 -15.37 -1.58
C SER A 32 -9.93 -14.89 -3.02
N GLU A 33 -9.64 -13.60 -3.21
CA GLU A 33 -9.44 -12.97 -4.53
C GLU A 33 -8.05 -13.25 -5.13
N GLY A 34 -7.19 -13.99 -4.42
CA GLY A 34 -5.81 -14.30 -4.83
C GLY A 34 -4.79 -13.20 -4.53
N LEU A 35 -5.19 -12.14 -3.83
CA LEU A 35 -4.34 -11.04 -3.41
C LEU A 35 -3.67 -11.31 -2.06
N TRP A 36 -2.42 -10.90 -1.90
CA TRP A 36 -1.77 -10.86 -0.59
C TRP A 36 -2.24 -9.65 0.20
N ARG A 37 -2.74 -9.91 1.41
CA ARG A 37 -3.23 -8.92 2.36
C ARG A 37 -2.50 -9.02 3.70
N ILE A 38 -2.60 -7.98 4.50
CA ILE A 38 -1.95 -7.85 5.81
C ILE A 38 -2.99 -8.07 6.91
N ARG A 39 -2.65 -8.90 7.92
CA ARG A 39 -3.49 -9.05 9.11
C ARG A 39 -3.09 -8.01 10.17
N GLY A 40 -3.62 -6.80 10.02
CA GLY A 40 -3.35 -5.67 10.92
C GLY A 40 -4.10 -5.74 12.25
N ARG A 41 -4.03 -4.63 13.02
CA ARG A 41 -4.70 -4.50 14.34
C ARG A 41 -6.23 -4.53 14.29
N LEU A 42 -6.81 -4.29 13.11
CA LEU A 42 -8.26 -4.26 12.89
C LEU A 42 -8.88 -5.64 12.63
N GLY A 43 -8.09 -6.72 12.70
CA GLY A 43 -8.57 -8.07 12.34
C GLY A 43 -9.73 -8.61 13.18
N LEU A 44 -9.99 -8.04 14.37
CA LEU A 44 -11.12 -8.39 15.25
C LEU A 44 -12.25 -7.34 15.25
N SER A 45 -12.14 -6.29 14.43
CA SER A 45 -13.17 -5.25 14.36
C SER A 45 -14.40 -5.72 13.56
N THR A 46 -15.51 -5.02 13.74
CA THR A 46 -16.77 -5.23 12.99
C THR A 46 -16.79 -4.51 11.63
N LEU A 47 -15.65 -3.97 11.18
CA LEU A 47 -15.54 -3.23 9.92
C LEU A 47 -15.77 -4.13 8.70
N GLU A 48 -15.69 -3.56 7.49
CA GLU A 48 -15.64 -4.35 6.26
C GLU A 48 -14.26 -5.00 6.10
N ASP A 49 -14.19 -6.20 5.51
CA ASP A 49 -12.94 -6.95 5.32
C ASP A 49 -11.91 -6.20 4.47
N SER A 50 -12.37 -5.43 3.48
CA SER A 50 -11.53 -4.55 2.67
C SER A 50 -10.82 -3.48 3.51
N THR A 51 -11.40 -3.09 4.65
CA THR A 51 -10.84 -2.14 5.62
C THR A 51 -9.98 -2.85 6.67
N LYS A 52 -10.37 -4.05 7.12
CA LYS A 52 -9.61 -4.84 8.10
C LYS A 52 -8.28 -5.35 7.56
N PHE A 53 -8.29 -5.76 6.29
CA PHE A 53 -7.23 -6.51 5.67
C PHE A 53 -6.66 -5.76 4.45
N PRO A 54 -5.71 -4.83 4.68
CA PRO A 54 -5.07 -4.10 3.61
C PRO A 54 -4.42 -5.00 2.57
N ILE A 55 -4.56 -4.66 1.29
CA ILE A 55 -3.73 -5.18 0.20
C ILE A 55 -2.27 -4.79 0.45
N TYR A 56 -1.38 -5.77 0.43
CA TYR A 56 0.03 -5.51 0.56
C TYR A 56 0.64 -5.06 -0.77
N ILE A 57 1.31 -3.91 -0.74
CA ILE A 57 2.15 -3.43 -1.84
C ILE A 57 3.58 -3.28 -1.31
N SER A 58 4.53 -3.94 -1.98
CA SER A 58 5.95 -3.80 -1.65
C SER A 58 6.37 -2.32 -1.65
N PRO A 59 7.00 -1.82 -0.57
CA PRO A 59 7.49 -0.45 -0.51
C PRO A 59 8.59 -0.23 -1.56
N LYS A 60 8.73 1.03 -2.03
CA LYS A 60 9.71 1.43 -3.06
C LYS A 60 9.52 0.73 -4.42
N SER A 61 8.34 0.21 -4.70
CA SER A 61 7.96 -0.28 -6.03
C SER A 61 7.36 0.84 -6.87
N GLU A 62 7.44 0.69 -8.20
CA GLU A 62 6.85 1.66 -9.13
C GLU A 62 5.35 1.82 -8.91
N ILE A 63 4.64 0.72 -8.65
CA ILE A 63 3.20 0.77 -8.36
C ILE A 63 2.92 1.57 -7.07
N ALA A 64 3.76 1.45 -6.03
CA ALA A 64 3.63 2.24 -4.81
C ALA A 64 3.85 3.74 -5.09
N ASP A 65 4.83 4.09 -5.92
CA ASP A 65 5.06 5.48 -6.33
C ASP A 65 3.88 6.04 -7.13
N LEU A 66 3.30 5.25 -8.04
CA LEU A 66 2.12 5.64 -8.83
C LEU A 66 0.90 5.89 -7.94
N ILE A 67 0.63 4.98 -7.00
CA ILE A 67 -0.49 5.12 -6.05
C ILE A 67 -0.28 6.35 -5.16
N LEU A 68 0.95 6.58 -4.70
CA LEU A 68 1.26 7.75 -3.88
C LEU A 68 1.08 9.06 -4.64
N ARG A 69 1.52 9.11 -5.91
CA ARG A 69 1.32 10.28 -6.78
C ARG A 69 -0.16 10.55 -7.06
N GLU A 70 -0.93 9.49 -7.31
CA GLU A 70 -2.38 9.59 -7.47
C GLU A 70 -3.05 10.13 -6.20
N ALA A 71 -2.71 9.57 -5.03
CA ALA A 71 -3.26 9.97 -3.75
C ALA A 71 -2.86 11.40 -3.30
N HIS A 72 -1.65 11.83 -3.65
CA HIS A 72 -1.17 13.18 -3.34
C HIS A 72 -1.94 14.26 -4.13
N GLY A 73 -2.44 13.91 -5.33
CA GLY A 73 -3.27 14.78 -6.15
C GLY A 73 -2.57 16.07 -6.62
N ARG A 74 -3.36 16.94 -7.27
CA ARG A 74 -2.89 18.24 -7.81
C ARG A 74 -2.72 19.34 -6.74
N PHE A 75 -3.28 19.16 -5.55
CA PHE A 75 -3.41 20.22 -4.54
C PHE A 75 -2.39 20.13 -3.39
N HIS A 76 -1.27 19.42 -3.57
CA HIS A 76 -0.22 19.31 -2.54
C HIS A 76 -0.76 18.91 -1.17
N SER A 77 -1.58 17.86 -1.14
CA SER A 77 -2.13 17.34 0.09
C SER A 77 -0.99 16.99 1.06
N GLY A 78 -1.03 17.55 2.28
CA GLY A 78 -0.05 17.24 3.32
C GLY A 78 0.08 15.72 3.53
N VAL A 79 1.23 15.28 4.06
CA VAL A 79 1.58 13.84 4.17
C VAL A 79 0.46 13.02 4.84
N ALA A 80 -0.16 13.54 5.90
CA ALA A 80 -1.26 12.87 6.59
C ALA A 80 -2.50 12.66 5.69
N HIS A 81 -2.85 13.67 4.89
CA HIS A 81 -3.96 13.58 3.94
C HIS A 81 -3.61 12.63 2.80
N THR A 82 -2.41 12.71 2.24
CA THR A 82 -1.93 11.77 1.22
C THR A 82 -1.96 10.32 1.72
N MET A 83 -1.58 10.09 2.99
CA MET A 83 -1.64 8.75 3.60
C MET A 83 -3.09 8.29 3.81
N ALA A 84 -3.98 9.16 4.30
CA ALA A 84 -5.39 8.82 4.46
C ALA A 84 -6.03 8.48 3.10
N THR A 85 -5.81 9.30 2.09
CA THR A 85 -6.27 9.08 0.72
C THR A 85 -5.65 7.82 0.12
N ALA A 86 -4.37 7.56 0.33
CA ALA A 86 -3.73 6.33 -0.14
C ALA A 86 -4.39 5.11 0.51
N ILE A 87 -4.57 5.10 1.83
CA ILE A 87 -5.21 4.03 2.60
C ILE A 87 -6.68 3.83 2.16
N GLN A 88 -7.38 4.92 1.86
CA GLN A 88 -8.81 4.91 1.50
C GLN A 88 -9.05 4.55 0.03
N CYS A 89 -8.19 5.01 -0.89
CA CYS A 89 -8.25 4.64 -2.31
C CYS A 89 -7.76 3.21 -2.56
N LEU A 90 -6.86 2.72 -1.73
CA LEU A 90 -6.31 1.38 -1.85
C LEU A 90 -5.80 0.98 -0.47
N THR A 91 -6.40 0.01 0.19
CA THR A 91 -6.01 -0.40 1.54
C THR A 91 -4.53 -0.83 1.58
N ILE A 92 -3.57 0.09 1.76
CA ILE A 92 -2.11 -0.13 1.69
C ILE A 92 -1.49 0.35 2.99
N LEU A 93 -0.54 -0.43 3.49
CA LEU A 93 0.36 0.01 4.56
C LEU A 93 1.76 0.22 3.96
N VAL A 94 2.07 1.45 3.53
CA VAL A 94 3.45 1.81 3.15
C VAL A 94 4.24 1.99 4.44
N SER A 95 5.14 1.06 4.73
CA SER A 95 6.03 1.16 5.89
C SER A 95 7.06 2.29 5.67
N ARG A 96 6.94 3.32 6.50
CA ARG A 96 7.94 4.33 6.92
C ARG A 96 8.57 5.21 5.82
N ASN A 97 7.96 6.39 5.67
CA ASN A 97 8.58 7.72 5.69
C ASN A 97 10.05 7.83 5.20
N ALA A 98 10.25 8.26 3.95
CA ALA A 98 11.55 8.82 3.48
C ALA A 98 11.49 9.57 2.12
N ARG A 99 10.41 9.49 1.33
CA ARG A 99 10.44 9.95 -0.07
C ARG A 99 9.72 11.27 -0.39
N LEU A 100 8.78 11.69 0.45
CA LEU A 100 7.99 12.91 0.21
C LEU A 100 8.74 14.23 0.54
N ALA A 101 9.95 14.17 1.08
CA ALA A 101 10.72 15.38 1.42
C ALA A 101 11.61 15.91 0.27
N ARG A 102 11.57 15.32 -0.93
CA ARG A 102 12.57 15.58 -1.99
C ARG A 102 12.05 16.29 -3.26
N THR A 103 10.94 17.02 -3.15
CA THR A 103 10.47 17.91 -4.22
C THR A 103 10.27 19.33 -3.68
N LYS A 104 11.35 19.96 -3.22
CA LYS A 104 11.43 21.42 -3.31
C LYS A 104 12.01 21.73 -4.68
N SER A 105 11.16 22.22 -5.58
CA SER A 105 11.56 22.79 -6.87
C SER A 105 12.56 23.93 -6.64
N PRO A 106 13.60 24.10 -7.47
CA PRO A 106 14.44 25.27 -7.40
C PRO A 106 13.60 26.49 -7.80
N THR A 107 13.53 27.48 -6.91
CA THR A 107 13.09 28.83 -7.26
C THR A 107 14.00 29.35 -8.37
N MET A 108 13.39 29.71 -9.51
CA MET A 108 14.03 30.58 -10.51
C MET A 108 14.36 31.94 -9.91
#